data_AF-A0A0N8NZI9-F1
#
_entry.id   AF-A0A0N8NZI9-F1
#
_cell.length_a   1.000
_cell.length_b   1.000
_cell.length_c   1.000
_cell.angle_alpha   90.00
_cell.angle_beta   90.00
_cell.angle_gamma   90.00
#
_symmetry.space_group_name_H-M   'P 1'
#
loop_
_entity.id
_entity.type
_entity.pdbx_description
1 polymer ?
#
loop_
_entity_poly.entity_id
_entity_poly.type
_entity_poly.pdbx_seq_one_letter_code
_entity_poly.pdbx_strand_id
1 'polypeptide(L)'
;MLPEKAPTILPNGFFHVPRENLLYIFWIHLEELEWNGPNFTYYAYTKNGKEGQILNNNTALFSEWDDSLSESVFIRSQNSMGRSVSYSELRVNSPISSKLHQPNNLRYVEEHFTFSWNPPTEQKNLIGYVVYWCNASEINPRLCHEKEDSPWLKVPASENKYHFPRSMYLSHLGVSADYSDQNSGGIQWINIHSHETLYSDHGFSFLIVPVMVAVLIVLISYAYRRLRQMADIQVILPEGFEIMKTSDSCQTSIPTEESIPIPRYLFPKAIRDISVLFKSKETLQADGPPNEESLYFSLENMEAAQVTDSYRSDVFVPQNMDSPYMTMDMSSSKPTGSYSAHPKIK
;
A
#
# COMPACT_ATOMS: atom_id res chain seq x y z
N MET A 1 -16.12 25.10 -14.75
CA MET A 1 -17.35 24.98 -13.93
C MET A 1 -16.98 24.28 -12.63
N LEU A 2 -17.88 24.18 -11.64
CA LEU A 2 -17.60 23.33 -10.46
C LEU A 2 -17.68 21.84 -10.86
N PRO A 3 -16.95 20.95 -10.18
CA PRO A 3 -17.19 19.51 -10.32
C PRO A 3 -18.62 19.20 -9.90
N GLU A 4 -19.30 18.35 -10.67
CA GLU A 4 -20.73 18.09 -10.44
C GLU A 4 -20.97 17.05 -9.34
N LYS A 5 -20.07 16.07 -9.23
CA LYS A 5 -20.26 14.84 -8.45
C LYS A 5 -19.13 14.62 -7.44
N ALA A 6 -19.46 14.05 -6.29
CA ALA A 6 -18.50 13.58 -5.29
C ALA A 6 -17.96 12.17 -5.63
N PRO A 7 -16.76 11.79 -5.16
CA PRO A 7 -16.21 10.46 -5.44
C PRO A 7 -17.01 9.37 -4.73
N THR A 8 -17.08 8.18 -5.32
CA THR A 8 -17.70 7.03 -4.66
C THR A 8 -16.73 6.42 -3.65
N ILE A 9 -17.07 6.43 -2.36
CA ILE A 9 -16.23 5.80 -1.33
C ILE A 9 -16.28 4.28 -1.51
N LEU A 10 -15.14 3.60 -1.32
CA LEU A 10 -15.13 2.15 -1.36
C LEU A 10 -16.04 1.59 -0.23
N PRO A 11 -16.72 0.45 -0.43
CA PRO A 11 -17.55 -0.13 0.62
C PRO A 11 -16.75 -0.33 1.91
N ASN A 12 -17.13 0.29 3.03
CA ASN A 12 -16.30 0.21 4.26
C ASN A 12 -14.83 0.62 4.03
N GLY A 13 -14.61 1.57 3.12
CA GLY A 13 -13.33 1.96 2.55
C GLY A 13 -12.45 2.77 3.49
N PHE A 14 -12.18 2.26 4.67
CA PHE A 14 -11.26 2.88 5.62
C PHE A 14 -10.32 1.87 6.25
N PHE A 15 -9.16 2.32 6.68
CA PHE A 15 -8.19 1.50 7.41
C PHE A 15 -7.61 2.31 8.57
N HIS A 16 -7.68 1.77 9.78
CA HIS A 16 -7.20 2.42 10.98
C HIS A 16 -5.87 1.79 11.43
N VAL A 17 -4.91 2.65 11.81
CA VAL A 17 -3.64 2.27 12.44
C VAL A 17 -3.63 2.80 13.88
N PRO A 18 -4.18 2.05 14.85
CA PRO A 18 -4.37 2.55 16.22
C PRO A 18 -3.08 2.99 16.92
N ARG A 19 -1.94 2.37 16.61
CA ARG A 19 -0.66 2.72 17.26
C ARG A 19 -0.15 4.10 16.86
N GLU A 20 -0.55 4.58 15.69
CA GLU A 20 -0.08 5.82 15.10
C GLU A 20 -1.20 6.89 15.06
N ASN A 21 -2.41 6.56 15.55
CA ASN A 21 -3.61 7.37 15.44
C ASN A 21 -3.85 7.86 14.01
N LEU A 22 -3.69 6.96 13.04
CA LEU A 22 -3.87 7.27 11.62
C LEU A 22 -5.13 6.60 11.09
N LEU A 23 -5.91 7.35 10.32
CA LEU A 23 -7.05 6.83 9.57
C LEU A 23 -6.85 7.10 8.08
N TYR A 24 -6.84 6.04 7.29
CA TYR A 24 -6.85 6.08 5.83
C TYR A 24 -8.27 5.91 5.32
N ILE A 25 -8.65 6.71 4.33
CA ILE A 25 -9.95 6.63 3.64
C ILE A 25 -9.70 6.43 2.15
N PHE A 26 -10.46 5.55 1.52
CA PHE A 26 -10.30 5.12 0.13
C PHE A 26 -11.57 5.35 -0.69
N TRP A 27 -11.43 5.81 -1.94
CA TRP A 27 -12.53 6.05 -2.87
C TRP A 27 -12.14 5.74 -4.32
N ILE A 28 -13.14 5.74 -5.21
CA ILE A 28 -12.97 5.59 -6.66
C ILE A 28 -12.70 6.97 -7.27
N HIS A 29 -11.64 7.08 -8.07
CA HIS A 29 -11.28 8.33 -8.71
C HIS A 29 -12.30 8.70 -9.81
N LEU A 30 -12.73 9.96 -9.86
CA LEU A 30 -13.61 10.45 -10.91
C LEU A 30 -12.87 10.53 -12.26
N GLU A 31 -13.59 10.25 -13.34
CA GLU A 31 -13.06 10.35 -14.70
C GLU A 31 -12.78 11.82 -15.07
N GLU A 32 -11.84 12.07 -15.98
CA GLU A 32 -11.43 13.43 -16.37
C GLU A 32 -12.59 14.30 -16.87
N LEU A 33 -13.58 13.67 -17.53
CA LEU A 33 -14.79 14.33 -17.99
C LEU A 33 -15.67 14.87 -16.84
N GLU A 34 -15.57 14.27 -15.64
CA GLU A 34 -16.31 14.70 -14.45
C GLU A 34 -15.60 15.83 -13.68
N TRP A 35 -14.35 16.17 -14.04
CA TRP A 35 -13.55 17.17 -13.32
C TRP A 35 -14.04 18.60 -13.53
N ASN A 36 -14.68 18.87 -14.67
CA ASN A 36 -15.28 20.17 -15.04
C ASN A 36 -14.34 21.39 -14.94
N GLY A 37 -13.02 21.17 -14.92
CA GLY A 37 -12.01 22.23 -14.83
C GLY A 37 -10.62 21.71 -14.47
N PRO A 38 -9.58 22.56 -14.61
CA PRO A 38 -8.21 22.22 -14.28
C PRO A 38 -7.96 22.17 -12.77
N ASN A 39 -6.80 21.63 -12.37
CA ASN A 39 -6.37 21.49 -10.98
C ASN A 39 -7.36 20.69 -10.12
N PHE A 40 -7.84 19.58 -10.68
CA PHE A 40 -8.74 18.67 -10.01
C PHE A 40 -8.06 17.97 -8.83
N THR A 41 -8.76 17.89 -7.69
CA THR A 41 -8.32 17.24 -6.46
C THR A 41 -9.54 16.91 -5.59
N TYR A 42 -9.29 16.40 -4.39
CA TYR A 42 -10.32 16.11 -3.39
C TYR A 42 -10.16 16.96 -2.15
N TYR A 43 -11.24 17.05 -1.39
CA TYR A 43 -11.27 17.69 -0.08
C TYR A 43 -12.00 16.75 0.88
N ALA A 44 -11.23 16.15 1.79
CA ALA A 44 -11.74 15.24 2.81
C ALA A 44 -11.74 15.94 4.17
N TYR A 45 -12.84 15.86 4.91
CA TYR A 45 -12.98 16.53 6.20
C TYR A 45 -13.95 15.78 7.12
N THR A 46 -13.85 16.00 8.42
CA THR A 46 -14.80 15.46 9.40
C THR A 46 -15.86 16.48 9.78
N LYS A 47 -16.90 16.04 10.50
CA LYS A 47 -17.94 16.93 11.04
C LYS A 47 -17.37 18.04 11.93
N ASN A 48 -16.29 17.76 12.65
CA ASN A 48 -15.61 18.71 13.52
C ASN A 48 -14.67 19.67 12.75
N GLY A 49 -14.63 19.57 11.42
CA GLY A 49 -13.81 20.44 10.57
C GLY A 49 -12.34 20.00 10.46
N LYS A 50 -11.99 18.83 10.97
CA LYS A 50 -10.65 18.27 10.78
C LYS A 50 -10.45 17.89 9.33
N GLU A 51 -9.40 18.39 8.70
CA GLU A 51 -9.10 18.11 7.30
C GLU A 51 -8.19 16.88 7.18
N GLY A 52 -8.46 16.06 6.18
CA GLY A 52 -7.60 14.93 5.80
C GLY A 52 -6.57 15.39 4.77
N GLN A 53 -5.33 14.94 4.92
CA GLN A 53 -4.29 15.12 3.93
C GLN A 53 -4.59 14.21 2.73
N ILE A 54 -4.79 14.79 1.55
CA ILE A 54 -4.89 14.02 0.31
C ILE A 54 -3.52 13.47 -0.03
N LEU A 55 -3.36 12.15 0.01
CA LEU A 55 -2.09 11.49 -0.31
C LEU A 55 -1.97 11.23 -1.81
N ASN A 56 -3.07 10.90 -2.46
CA ASN A 56 -3.16 10.63 -3.88
C ASN A 56 -4.61 10.80 -4.38
N ASN A 57 -4.86 10.38 -5.61
CA ASN A 57 -6.16 10.48 -6.29
C ASN A 57 -7.29 9.63 -5.71
N ASN A 58 -7.00 8.69 -4.81
CA ASN A 58 -7.96 7.73 -4.27
C ASN A 58 -7.86 7.55 -2.73
N THR A 59 -7.01 8.31 -2.04
CA THR A 59 -6.69 8.11 -0.63
C THR A 59 -6.47 9.43 0.12
N ALA A 60 -7.07 9.53 1.31
CA ALA A 60 -6.82 10.59 2.29
C ALA A 60 -6.33 9.99 3.61
N LEU A 61 -5.49 10.75 4.31
CA LEU A 61 -4.95 10.44 5.62
C LEU A 61 -5.42 11.47 6.64
N PHE A 62 -6.06 11.00 7.70
CA PHE A 62 -6.32 11.79 8.90
C PHE A 62 -5.29 11.38 9.96
N SER A 63 -4.38 12.29 10.30
CA SER A 63 -3.46 12.14 11.43
C SER A 63 -4.15 12.46 12.75
N GLU A 64 -3.63 11.99 13.88
CA GLU A 64 -4.18 12.25 15.22
C GLU A 64 -5.67 11.88 15.34
N TRP A 65 -6.10 10.82 14.66
CA TRP A 65 -7.48 10.37 14.69
C TRP A 65 -7.90 10.02 16.12
N ASP A 66 -8.97 10.65 16.62
CA ASP A 66 -9.55 10.31 17.92
C ASP A 66 -10.41 9.07 17.75
N ASP A 67 -9.87 7.98 18.22
CA ASP A 67 -10.44 6.66 18.05
C ASP A 67 -11.49 6.37 19.15
N SER A 68 -11.62 7.21 20.18
CA SER A 68 -12.62 6.98 21.23
C SER A 68 -14.07 7.16 20.78
N LEU A 69 -14.31 7.86 19.66
CA LEU A 69 -15.64 8.23 19.18
C LEU A 69 -15.89 7.73 17.75
N SER A 70 -17.15 7.40 17.46
CA SER A 70 -17.58 7.22 16.08
C SER A 70 -17.75 8.58 15.41
N GLU A 71 -17.16 8.77 14.22
CA GLU A 71 -17.20 10.03 13.48
C GLU A 71 -17.47 9.79 11.98
N SER A 72 -18.12 10.75 11.33
CA SER A 72 -18.34 10.74 9.88
C SER A 72 -17.24 11.51 9.16
N VAL A 73 -16.70 10.92 8.10
CA VAL A 73 -15.81 11.56 7.13
C VAL A 73 -16.61 11.91 5.88
N PHE A 74 -16.41 13.13 5.40
CA PHE A 74 -17.02 13.66 4.19
C PHE A 74 -15.96 13.90 3.13
N ILE A 75 -16.26 13.58 1.87
CA ILE A 75 -15.35 13.79 0.74
C ILE A 75 -16.07 14.57 -0.36
N ARG A 76 -15.41 15.60 -0.86
CA ARG A 76 -15.84 16.38 -2.03
C ARG A 76 -14.77 16.37 -3.09
N SER A 77 -15.20 16.45 -4.34
CA SER A 77 -14.33 16.82 -5.46
C SER A 77 -14.12 18.34 -5.48
N GLN A 78 -12.96 18.78 -5.97
CA GLN A 78 -12.57 20.18 -6.05
C GLN A 78 -11.77 20.44 -7.32
N ASN A 79 -11.96 21.59 -7.96
CA ASN A 79 -11.11 22.06 -9.05
C ASN A 79 -10.79 23.56 -8.85
N SER A 80 -10.19 24.21 -9.85
CA SER A 80 -9.83 25.64 -9.79
C SER A 80 -11.01 26.60 -9.57
N MET A 81 -12.25 26.19 -9.86
CA MET A 81 -13.46 27.00 -9.66
C MET A 81 -14.07 26.82 -8.26
N GLY A 82 -13.74 25.73 -7.56
CA GLY A 82 -14.24 25.44 -6.22
C GLY A 82 -14.59 23.97 -6.00
N ARG A 83 -15.35 23.73 -4.93
CA ARG A 83 -15.77 22.40 -4.48
C ARG A 83 -17.12 22.01 -5.08
N SER A 84 -17.35 20.71 -5.28
CA SER A 84 -18.68 20.22 -5.62
C SER A 84 -19.70 20.51 -4.54
N VAL A 85 -20.97 20.59 -4.96
CA VAL A 85 -22.12 20.78 -4.08
C VAL A 85 -22.42 19.49 -3.31
N SER A 86 -22.33 18.35 -3.98
CA SER A 86 -22.48 17.02 -3.39
C SER A 86 -21.26 16.62 -2.56
N TYR A 87 -21.45 15.69 -1.63
CA TYR A 87 -20.39 15.03 -0.88
C TYR A 87 -20.73 13.55 -0.70
N SER A 88 -19.70 12.76 -0.48
CA SER A 88 -19.83 11.37 -0.04
C SER A 88 -19.54 11.28 1.46
N GLU A 89 -20.26 10.42 2.16
CA GLU A 89 -20.13 10.25 3.61
C GLU A 89 -19.75 8.80 3.94
N LEU A 90 -18.81 8.66 4.86
CA LEU A 90 -18.42 7.38 5.45
C LEU A 90 -18.43 7.50 6.97
N ARG A 91 -19.15 6.60 7.63
CA ARG A 91 -19.16 6.49 9.09
C ARG A 91 -18.02 5.58 9.55
N VAL A 92 -17.14 6.12 10.39
CA VAL A 92 -16.04 5.38 11.01
C VAL A 92 -16.40 5.11 12.47
N ASN A 93 -16.45 3.84 12.85
CA ASN A 93 -16.78 3.44 14.21
C ASN A 93 -15.54 3.44 15.13
N SER A 94 -15.78 3.55 16.44
CA SER A 94 -14.70 3.44 17.43
C SER A 94 -13.93 2.11 17.28
N PRO A 95 -12.61 2.04 17.51
CA PRO A 95 -11.78 0.86 17.30
C PRO A 95 -12.17 -0.35 18.09
N ILE A 96 -12.75 -0.17 19.29
CA ILE A 96 -13.25 -1.31 20.07
C ILE A 96 -14.33 -2.01 19.24
N SER A 97 -15.26 -1.23 18.69
CA SER A 97 -16.25 -1.76 17.74
C SER A 97 -15.56 -2.25 16.47
N SER A 98 -14.70 -1.45 15.85
CA SER A 98 -14.10 -1.76 14.55
C SER A 98 -13.27 -3.05 14.58
N LYS A 99 -12.48 -3.29 15.63
CA LYS A 99 -11.68 -4.51 15.78
C LYS A 99 -12.55 -5.76 15.92
N LEU A 100 -13.69 -5.67 16.59
CA LEU A 100 -14.64 -6.79 16.70
C LEU A 100 -15.29 -7.12 15.35
N HIS A 101 -15.45 -6.11 14.49
CA HIS A 101 -16.08 -6.23 13.18
C HIS A 101 -15.08 -6.44 12.03
N GLN A 102 -13.77 -6.49 12.29
CA GLN A 102 -12.74 -6.74 11.27
C GLN A 102 -12.47 -8.25 11.07
N PRO A 103 -12.34 -8.72 9.82
CA PRO A 103 -11.74 -10.03 9.54
C PRO A 103 -10.31 -10.10 10.09
N ASN A 104 -9.86 -11.29 10.49
CA ASN A 104 -8.51 -11.49 11.05
C ASN A 104 -7.78 -12.66 10.37
N ASN A 105 -6.50 -12.84 10.69
CA ASN A 105 -5.66 -13.93 10.16
C ASN A 105 -5.71 -14.07 8.63
N LEU A 106 -5.63 -12.94 7.92
CA LEU A 106 -5.58 -12.90 6.46
C LEU A 106 -4.35 -13.64 5.94
N ARG A 107 -4.54 -14.49 4.92
CA ARG A 107 -3.49 -15.30 4.31
C ARG A 107 -3.72 -15.40 2.81
N TYR A 108 -2.66 -15.19 2.03
CA TYR A 108 -2.64 -15.46 0.61
C TYR A 108 -1.72 -16.66 0.34
N VAL A 109 -2.24 -17.66 -0.37
CA VAL A 109 -1.51 -18.87 -0.76
C VAL A 109 -1.24 -18.78 -2.26
N GLU A 110 0.02 -18.59 -2.63
CA GLU A 110 0.41 -18.34 -4.01
C GLU A 110 0.20 -19.58 -4.91
N GLU A 111 0.40 -20.79 -4.39
CA GLU A 111 0.29 -22.04 -5.16
C GLU A 111 -1.10 -22.24 -5.76
N HIS A 112 -2.13 -21.66 -5.14
CA HIS A 112 -3.52 -21.79 -5.54
C HIS A 112 -4.23 -20.45 -5.65
N PHE A 113 -3.48 -19.33 -5.74
CA PHE A 113 -4.00 -17.96 -5.84
C PHE A 113 -5.18 -17.67 -4.91
N THR A 114 -5.12 -18.21 -3.68
CA THR A 114 -6.25 -18.20 -2.75
C THR A 114 -6.00 -17.21 -1.63
N PHE A 115 -6.87 -16.23 -1.50
CA PHE A 115 -6.90 -15.31 -0.38
C PHE A 115 -7.96 -15.77 0.62
N SER A 116 -7.57 -15.88 1.88
CA SER A 116 -8.42 -16.42 2.94
C SER A 116 -8.32 -15.57 4.20
N TRP A 117 -9.38 -15.58 4.99
CA TRP A 117 -9.46 -14.84 6.26
C TRP A 117 -10.28 -15.63 7.27
N ASN A 118 -10.14 -15.29 8.53
CA ASN A 118 -11.07 -15.72 9.56
C ASN A 118 -12.21 -14.71 9.68
N PRO A 119 -13.43 -15.18 10.03
CA PRO A 119 -14.54 -14.29 10.27
C PRO A 119 -14.25 -13.32 11.45
N PRO A 120 -14.91 -12.15 11.47
CA PRO A 120 -14.87 -11.23 12.60
C PRO A 120 -15.42 -11.88 13.89
N THR A 121 -15.11 -11.25 15.03
CA THR A 121 -15.60 -11.73 16.33
C THR A 121 -17.08 -11.47 16.48
N GLU A 122 -17.54 -10.29 16.06
CA GLU A 122 -18.96 -9.99 15.91
C GLU A 122 -19.44 -10.52 14.55
N GLN A 123 -20.47 -11.35 14.56
CA GLN A 123 -21.07 -11.90 13.32
C GLN A 123 -22.55 -11.57 13.22
N LYS A 124 -23.14 -10.96 14.25
CA LYS A 124 -24.49 -10.45 14.18
C LYS A 124 -24.58 -9.43 13.07
N ASN A 125 -25.62 -9.52 12.25
CA ASN A 125 -25.87 -8.63 11.10
C ASN A 125 -24.84 -8.72 9.96
N LEU A 126 -23.87 -9.64 10.03
CA LEU A 126 -22.90 -9.90 8.96
C LEU A 126 -23.62 -10.45 7.73
N ILE A 127 -23.52 -9.74 6.60
CA ILE A 127 -24.13 -10.13 5.33
C ILE A 127 -23.10 -10.69 4.35
N GLY A 128 -21.83 -10.32 4.51
CA GLY A 128 -20.76 -10.81 3.66
C GLY A 128 -19.44 -10.13 3.90
N TYR A 129 -18.58 -10.23 2.91
CA TYR A 129 -17.27 -9.62 2.87
C TYR A 129 -17.10 -8.83 1.58
N VAL A 130 -16.19 -7.88 1.60
CA VAL A 130 -15.74 -7.20 0.39
C VAL A 130 -14.24 -7.40 0.28
N VAL A 131 -13.81 -8.01 -0.82
CA VAL A 131 -12.41 -8.30 -1.12
C VAL A 131 -11.89 -7.19 -2.03
N TYR A 132 -10.71 -6.66 -1.70
CA TYR A 132 -10.01 -5.59 -2.42
C TYR A 132 -8.68 -6.10 -2.93
N TRP A 133 -8.27 -5.61 -4.09
CA TRP A 133 -6.89 -5.75 -4.55
C TRP A 133 -6.45 -4.53 -5.33
N CYS A 134 -5.15 -4.25 -5.34
CA CYS A 134 -4.57 -3.19 -6.17
C CYS A 134 -3.06 -3.41 -6.30
N ASN A 135 -2.44 -2.77 -7.29
CA ASN A 135 -0.98 -2.72 -7.35
C ASN A 135 -0.44 -1.78 -6.27
N ALA A 136 0.69 -2.14 -5.67
CA ALA A 136 1.37 -1.31 -4.69
C ALA A 136 1.83 0.02 -5.32
N SER A 137 1.71 1.11 -4.57
CA SER A 137 2.33 2.38 -4.97
C SER A 137 3.85 2.29 -4.83
N GLU A 138 4.57 2.82 -5.81
CA GLU A 138 6.05 2.92 -5.79
C GLU A 138 6.54 3.85 -4.67
N ILE A 139 5.72 4.85 -4.30
CA ILE A 139 6.07 5.85 -3.28
C ILE A 139 5.79 5.32 -1.88
N ASN A 140 4.68 4.60 -1.72
CA ASN A 140 4.27 4.05 -0.44
C ASN A 140 3.71 2.63 -0.62
N PRO A 141 4.47 1.59 -0.24
CA PRO A 141 4.04 0.20 -0.35
C PRO A 141 2.96 -0.17 0.68
N ARG A 142 2.33 0.80 1.35
CA ARG A 142 1.09 0.59 2.12
C ARG A 142 -0.15 1.06 1.35
N LEU A 143 0.02 1.76 0.23
CA LEU A 143 -1.05 2.37 -0.55
C LEU A 143 -1.18 1.73 -1.92
N CYS A 144 -2.36 1.84 -2.51
CA CYS A 144 -2.62 1.48 -3.89
C CYS A 144 -2.00 2.50 -4.85
N HIS A 145 -1.62 2.04 -6.04
CA HIS A 145 -1.15 2.90 -7.13
C HIS A 145 -2.24 3.92 -7.53
N GLU A 146 -1.83 5.14 -7.89
CA GLU A 146 -2.75 6.28 -8.03
C GLU A 146 -3.59 6.26 -9.32
N LYS A 147 -3.08 5.58 -10.35
CA LYS A 147 -3.68 5.53 -11.69
C LYS A 147 -4.58 4.33 -11.92
N GLU A 148 -4.67 3.42 -10.95
CA GLU A 148 -5.49 2.22 -11.05
C GLU A 148 -6.62 2.30 -10.04
N ASP A 149 -7.84 2.10 -10.54
CA ASP A 149 -8.97 1.82 -9.67
C ASP A 149 -8.68 0.53 -8.91
N SER A 150 -8.92 0.54 -7.60
CA SER A 150 -8.78 -0.65 -6.76
C SER A 150 -10.02 -1.51 -6.94
N PRO A 151 -9.97 -2.63 -7.68
CA PRO A 151 -11.15 -3.42 -7.92
C PRO A 151 -11.56 -4.09 -6.61
N TRP A 152 -12.87 -4.29 -6.47
CA TRP A 152 -13.45 -4.92 -5.31
C TRP A 152 -14.60 -5.83 -5.70
N LEU A 153 -14.85 -6.83 -4.87
CA LEU A 153 -15.93 -7.79 -5.08
C LEU A 153 -16.59 -8.15 -3.75
N LYS A 154 -17.92 -8.29 -3.76
CA LYS A 154 -18.67 -8.82 -2.62
C LYS A 154 -18.72 -10.34 -2.64
N VAL A 155 -18.53 -10.93 -1.46
CA VAL A 155 -18.52 -12.36 -1.20
C VAL A 155 -19.53 -12.64 -0.08
N PRO A 156 -20.33 -13.72 -0.14
CA PRO A 156 -21.33 -14.01 0.89
C PRO A 156 -20.69 -14.35 2.24
N ALA A 157 -21.42 -14.18 3.34
CA ALA A 157 -20.92 -14.44 4.70
C ALA A 157 -20.50 -15.90 4.94
N SER A 158 -21.01 -16.85 4.15
CA SER A 158 -20.62 -18.27 4.18
C SER A 158 -19.24 -18.55 3.61
N GLU A 159 -18.66 -17.60 2.87
CA GLU A 159 -17.37 -17.74 2.21
C GLU A 159 -16.30 -16.91 2.91
N ASN A 160 -15.24 -17.57 3.35
CA ASN A 160 -14.09 -16.95 4.02
C ASN A 160 -12.80 -17.04 3.19
N LYS A 161 -12.96 -17.26 1.88
CA LYS A 161 -11.87 -17.35 0.93
C LYS A 161 -12.34 -16.92 -0.46
N TYR A 162 -11.42 -16.38 -1.23
CA TYR A 162 -11.62 -16.02 -2.62
C TYR A 162 -10.46 -16.56 -3.46
N HIS A 163 -10.79 -17.15 -4.60
CA HIS A 163 -9.83 -17.69 -5.54
C HIS A 163 -9.66 -16.73 -6.71
N PHE A 164 -8.45 -16.22 -6.90
CA PHE A 164 -8.13 -15.33 -8.00
C PHE A 164 -7.80 -16.12 -9.27
N PRO A 165 -8.17 -15.61 -10.46
CA PRO A 165 -7.87 -16.27 -11.74
C PRO A 165 -6.38 -16.22 -12.12
N ARG A 166 -5.58 -15.40 -11.42
CA ARG A 166 -4.15 -15.20 -11.65
C ARG A 166 -3.45 -14.88 -10.33
N SER A 167 -2.13 -15.01 -10.29
CA SER A 167 -1.35 -14.64 -9.11
C SER A 167 -1.53 -13.16 -8.77
N MET A 168 -1.75 -12.90 -7.48
CA MET A 168 -1.82 -11.59 -6.85
C MET A 168 -0.64 -11.34 -5.89
N TYR A 169 0.47 -12.06 -6.05
CA TYR A 169 1.64 -11.98 -5.16
C TYR A 169 2.19 -10.54 -5.00
N LEU A 170 2.16 -9.74 -6.06
CA LEU A 170 2.64 -8.34 -6.05
C LEU A 170 1.53 -7.32 -5.72
N SER A 171 0.31 -7.78 -5.47
CA SER A 171 -0.83 -6.91 -5.21
C SER A 171 -1.03 -6.73 -3.72
N HIS A 172 -1.45 -5.53 -3.30
CA HIS A 172 -2.01 -5.36 -1.96
C HIS A 172 -3.39 -5.99 -1.94
N LEU A 173 -3.63 -6.90 -1.00
CA LEU A 173 -4.93 -7.53 -0.82
C LEU A 173 -5.56 -7.02 0.47
N GLY A 174 -6.86 -6.78 0.43
CA GLY A 174 -7.63 -6.33 1.58
C GLY A 174 -8.95 -7.06 1.67
N VAL A 175 -9.48 -7.17 2.87
CA VAL A 175 -10.86 -7.62 3.07
C VAL A 175 -11.51 -6.79 4.16
N SER A 176 -12.76 -6.37 3.94
CA SER A 176 -13.63 -5.80 4.96
C SER A 176 -14.85 -6.69 5.15
N ALA A 177 -15.40 -6.71 6.37
CA ALA A 177 -16.68 -7.33 6.63
C ALA A 177 -17.81 -6.33 6.33
N ASP A 178 -18.87 -6.82 5.70
CA ASP A 178 -20.04 -6.05 5.29
C ASP A 178 -21.22 -6.41 6.20
N TYR A 179 -21.82 -5.40 6.83
CA TYR A 179 -22.92 -5.58 7.79
C TYR A 179 -24.16 -4.80 7.34
N SER A 180 -25.33 -5.39 7.58
CA SER A 180 -26.61 -4.75 7.24
C SER A 180 -26.90 -3.46 8.02
N ASP A 181 -26.29 -3.28 9.19
CA ASP A 181 -26.39 -2.08 10.02
C ASP A 181 -25.27 -1.06 9.77
N GLN A 182 -24.42 -1.29 8.76
CA GLN A 182 -23.27 -0.45 8.39
C GLN A 182 -22.20 -0.34 9.50
N ASN A 183 -22.20 -1.24 10.49
CA ASN A 183 -21.18 -1.29 11.52
C ASN A 183 -19.92 -2.03 11.06
N SER A 184 -19.30 -1.58 9.98
CA SER A 184 -18.04 -2.20 9.56
C SER A 184 -16.86 -1.76 10.42
N GLY A 185 -15.87 -2.64 10.50
CA GLY A 185 -14.57 -2.34 11.07
C GLY A 185 -13.56 -1.79 10.06
N GLY A 186 -13.94 -1.66 8.79
CA GLY A 186 -13.05 -1.20 7.72
C GLY A 186 -12.27 -2.33 7.06
N ILE A 187 -11.35 -1.95 6.18
CA ILE A 187 -10.47 -2.86 5.42
C ILE A 187 -9.32 -3.31 6.30
N GLN A 188 -9.15 -4.63 6.41
CA GLN A 188 -7.93 -5.24 6.89
C GLN A 188 -7.06 -5.57 5.68
N TRP A 189 -5.85 -5.02 5.62
CA TRP A 189 -4.88 -5.33 4.58
C TRP A 189 -3.96 -6.47 5.02
N ILE A 190 -3.55 -7.34 4.07
CA ILE A 190 -2.46 -8.28 4.31
C ILE A 190 -1.13 -7.58 4.09
N ASN A 191 -0.21 -7.74 5.03
CA ASN A 191 1.16 -7.28 4.87
C ASN A 191 1.95 -8.36 4.10
N ILE A 192 1.86 -8.37 2.78
CA ILE A 192 2.59 -9.38 1.97
C ILE A 192 4.10 -9.13 2.04
N HIS A 193 4.53 -7.88 2.29
CA HIS A 193 5.93 -7.53 2.45
C HIS A 193 6.54 -7.98 3.78
N SER A 194 5.75 -8.51 4.74
CA SER A 194 6.33 -9.18 5.90
C SER A 194 6.82 -10.60 5.60
N HIS A 195 6.53 -11.16 4.41
CA HIS A 195 7.02 -12.48 4.03
C HIS A 195 8.47 -12.50 3.52
N GLU A 196 9.10 -11.34 3.27
CA GLU A 196 10.55 -11.27 3.07
C GLU A 196 11.37 -11.28 4.38
N THR A 197 10.70 -11.44 5.53
CA THR A 197 11.33 -12.05 6.71
C THR A 197 10.82 -13.47 6.91
N LEU A 198 11.02 -14.31 5.90
CA LEU A 198 11.28 -15.75 6.08
C LEU A 198 12.66 -16.01 6.73
N TYR A 199 13.27 -15.00 7.36
CA TYR A 199 14.02 -15.24 8.59
C TYR A 199 13.01 -15.55 9.68
N SER A 200 12.79 -16.86 9.84
CA SER A 200 12.26 -17.51 11.03
C SER A 200 12.35 -16.59 12.25
N ASP A 201 11.19 -16.34 12.84
CA ASP A 201 10.99 -15.92 14.22
C ASP A 201 11.52 -16.99 15.19
N HIS A 202 12.77 -17.44 14.98
CA HIS A 202 13.66 -17.74 16.07
C HIS A 202 14.03 -16.40 16.64
N GLY A 203 13.29 -15.99 17.67
CA GLY A 203 13.84 -15.05 18.64
C GLY A 203 15.26 -15.50 18.94
N PHE A 204 16.24 -14.80 18.36
CA PHE A 204 17.60 -14.86 18.82
C PHE A 204 17.52 -14.35 20.24
N SER A 205 17.32 -15.31 21.15
CA SER A 205 17.30 -15.10 22.58
C SER A 205 18.46 -14.15 22.85
N PHE A 206 18.21 -13.04 23.54
CA PHE A 206 19.21 -12.02 23.87
C PHE A 206 20.47 -12.62 24.54
N LEU A 207 20.46 -13.91 24.87
CA LEU A 207 21.57 -14.74 25.34
C LEU A 207 22.51 -15.27 24.23
N ILE A 208 22.07 -15.44 22.98
CA ILE A 208 22.92 -16.00 21.90
C ILE A 208 23.91 -14.96 21.37
N VAL A 209 23.46 -13.70 21.24
CA VAL A 209 24.29 -12.58 20.78
C VAL A 209 25.55 -12.39 21.65
N PRO A 210 25.48 -12.31 23.01
CA PRO A 210 26.68 -12.17 23.83
C PRO A 210 27.58 -13.41 23.79
N VAL A 211 27.03 -14.62 23.61
CA VAL A 211 27.84 -15.84 23.45
C VAL A 211 28.65 -15.80 22.16
N MET A 212 28.04 -15.38 21.05
CA MET A 212 28.74 -15.25 19.77
C MET A 212 29.85 -14.20 19.83
N VAL A 213 29.59 -13.07 20.48
CA VAL A 213 30.60 -12.02 20.70
C VAL A 213 31.75 -12.54 21.56
N ALA A 214 31.46 -13.29 22.64
CA ALA A 214 32.49 -13.87 23.50
C ALA A 214 33.38 -14.87 22.75
N VAL A 215 32.79 -15.74 21.92
CA VAL A 215 33.53 -16.69 21.08
C VAL A 215 34.44 -15.95 20.09
N LEU A 216 33.94 -14.86 19.46
CA LEU A 216 34.73 -14.07 18.53
C LEU A 216 35.94 -13.43 19.22
N ILE A 217 35.77 -12.88 20.42
CA ILE A 217 36.86 -12.29 21.21
C ILE A 217 37.92 -13.36 21.54
N VAL A 218 37.50 -14.57 21.93
CA VAL A 218 38.43 -15.68 22.21
C VAL A 218 39.24 -16.03 20.96
N LEU A 219 38.60 -16.16 19.80
CA LEU A 219 39.28 -16.46 18.53
C LEU A 219 40.28 -15.38 18.13
N ILE A 220 39.90 -14.10 18.24
CA ILE A 220 40.79 -12.97 17.94
C ILE A 220 41.99 -12.98 18.90
N SER A 221 41.76 -13.23 20.19
CA SER A 221 42.83 -13.29 21.20
C SER A 221 43.80 -14.44 20.95
N TYR A 222 43.28 -15.60 20.50
CA TYR A 222 44.09 -16.76 20.13
C TYR A 222 44.94 -16.46 18.89
N ALA A 223 44.34 -15.88 17.84
CA ALA A 223 45.05 -15.47 16.64
C ALA A 223 46.17 -14.46 16.97
N TYR A 224 45.88 -13.46 17.81
CA TYR A 224 46.87 -12.48 18.26
C TYR A 224 48.03 -13.12 19.00
N ARG A 225 47.77 -14.04 19.94
CA ARG A 225 48.83 -14.77 20.66
C ARG A 225 49.70 -15.58 19.71
N ARG A 226 49.10 -16.26 18.74
CA ARG A 226 49.82 -17.06 17.75
C ARG A 226 50.68 -16.20 16.84
N LEU A 227 50.18 -15.05 16.39
CA LEU A 227 50.95 -14.09 15.60
C LEU A 227 52.14 -13.53 16.41
N ARG A 228 51.95 -13.25 17.70
CA ARG A 228 53.04 -12.78 18.57
C ARG A 228 54.13 -13.84 18.77
N GLN A 229 53.77 -15.12 18.87
CA GLN A 229 54.74 -16.21 18.94
C GLN A 229 55.55 -16.39 17.64
N MET A 230 54.95 -16.08 16.50
CA MET A 230 55.65 -16.13 15.19
C MET A 230 56.53 -14.90 14.93
N ALA A 231 56.39 -13.83 15.71
CA ALA A 231 57.22 -12.62 15.55
C ALA A 231 58.62 -12.76 16.17
N ASP A 232 58.86 -13.77 17.01
CA ASP A 232 60.16 -14.01 17.66
C ASP A 232 61.06 -14.98 16.87
N ILE A 233 60.94 -14.95 15.54
CA ILE A 233 61.91 -15.61 14.66
C ILE A 233 63.13 -14.69 14.61
N GLN A 234 64.12 -14.97 15.46
CA GLN A 234 65.45 -14.42 15.28
C GLN A 234 65.97 -14.85 13.91
N VAL A 235 65.95 -13.91 12.97
CA VAL A 235 66.60 -14.07 11.68
C VAL A 235 68.10 -14.08 11.96
N ILE A 236 68.69 -15.27 12.06
CA ILE A 236 70.15 -15.41 12.02
C ILE A 236 70.54 -15.10 10.58
N LEU A 237 71.03 -13.88 10.33
CA LEU A 237 71.58 -13.54 9.03
C LEU A 237 72.88 -14.35 8.85
N PRO A 238 73.03 -15.13 7.77
CA PRO A 238 74.30 -15.79 7.48
C PRO A 238 75.40 -14.73 7.28
N GLU A 239 76.57 -14.99 7.84
CA GLU A 239 77.77 -14.15 7.70
C GLU A 239 78.08 -13.96 6.20
N GLY A 240 77.88 -12.75 5.71
CA GLY A 240 78.02 -12.41 4.28
C GLY A 240 77.32 -11.13 3.85
N PHE A 241 76.38 -10.61 4.65
CA PHE A 241 75.77 -9.28 4.45
C PHE A 241 76.42 -8.22 5.34
N GLU A 242 77.72 -8.00 5.17
CA GLU A 242 78.37 -6.77 5.64
C GLU A 242 78.15 -5.67 4.59
N ILE A 243 77.10 -4.86 4.77
CA ILE A 243 76.95 -3.63 4.01
C ILE A 243 77.98 -2.63 4.53
N MET A 244 79.03 -2.47 3.73
CA MET A 244 80.03 -1.42 3.68
C MET A 244 79.60 -0.13 4.41
N LYS A 245 80.09 0.04 5.64
CA LYS A 245 80.12 1.32 6.34
C LYS A 245 81.13 2.21 5.63
N THR A 246 80.67 3.07 4.74
CA THR A 246 81.50 4.17 4.24
C THR A 246 81.63 5.21 5.35
N SER A 247 82.78 5.17 6.01
CA SER A 247 83.32 6.23 6.85
C SER A 247 83.65 7.46 6.00
N ASP A 248 83.36 8.63 6.58
CA ASP A 248 84.12 9.89 6.54
C ASP A 248 83.15 11.07 6.43
N SER A 249 82.90 11.73 7.56
CA SER A 249 83.63 12.94 7.96
C SER A 249 83.35 14.10 7.01
N CYS A 250 82.42 14.98 7.41
CA CYS A 250 82.81 16.38 7.52
C CYS A 250 81.91 17.16 8.48
N GLN A 251 82.60 18.06 9.16
CA GLN A 251 82.22 18.99 10.19
C GLN A 251 81.45 20.19 9.63
N THR A 252 80.58 20.74 10.48
CA THR A 252 80.46 22.18 10.76
C THR A 252 79.64 23.09 9.83
N SER A 253 78.81 23.87 10.53
CA SER A 253 78.31 25.23 10.26
C SER A 253 77.12 25.44 9.32
N ILE A 254 76.08 26.01 9.95
CA ILE A 254 74.99 26.81 9.40
C ILE A 254 75.54 27.95 8.51
N PRO A 255 74.98 28.16 7.31
CA PRO A 255 74.20 29.38 7.01
C PRO A 255 72.92 29.07 6.19
N THR A 256 71.78 29.64 6.58
CA THR A 256 71.14 30.81 5.95
C THR A 256 70.59 30.56 4.54
N GLU A 257 69.25 30.49 4.50
CA GLU A 257 68.34 31.08 3.49
C GLU A 257 68.67 30.92 1.99
N GLU A 258 67.90 30.08 1.28
CA GLU A 258 67.31 30.51 0.00
C GLU A 258 66.14 29.61 -0.42
N SER A 259 65.07 30.27 -0.82
CA SER A 259 63.77 29.75 -1.23
C SER A 259 63.79 29.10 -2.61
N ILE A 260 63.16 27.93 -2.77
CA ILE A 260 62.69 27.45 -4.08
C ILE A 260 61.23 26.99 -3.96
N PRO A 261 60.30 27.56 -4.75
CA PRO A 261 58.87 27.28 -4.66
C PRO A 261 58.52 25.95 -5.35
N ILE A 262 57.77 25.09 -4.65
CA ILE A 262 57.16 23.87 -5.22
C ILE A 262 55.81 24.25 -5.85
N PRO A 263 55.60 24.04 -7.17
CA PRO A 263 54.34 24.36 -7.83
C PRO A 263 53.19 23.46 -7.39
N ARG A 264 52.09 24.11 -7.01
CA ARG A 264 50.76 23.50 -6.79
C ARG A 264 50.14 23.06 -8.13
N TYR A 265 49.20 22.10 -7.98
CA TYR A 265 48.12 21.72 -8.91
C TYR A 265 48.45 20.65 -9.97
N LEU A 266 48.05 19.41 -9.67
CA LEU A 266 47.60 18.45 -10.69
C LEU A 266 46.11 18.18 -10.45
N PHE A 267 45.27 18.77 -11.29
CA PHE A 267 43.86 18.41 -11.45
C PHE A 267 43.78 17.14 -12.32
N PRO A 268 43.04 16.09 -11.91
CA PRO A 268 42.72 14.99 -12.81
C PRO A 268 41.70 15.46 -13.87
N LYS A 269 42.08 15.35 -15.14
CA LYS A 269 41.30 15.75 -16.32
C LYS A 269 40.61 14.52 -16.93
N ALA A 270 39.35 14.74 -17.30
CA ALA A 270 38.52 14.00 -18.25
C ALA A 270 37.93 12.64 -17.81
N ILE A 271 36.72 12.73 -17.23
CA ILE A 271 35.70 11.68 -17.32
C ILE A 271 35.28 11.58 -18.80
N ARG A 272 35.44 10.40 -19.40
CA ARG A 272 34.94 10.11 -20.75
C ARG A 272 33.42 9.95 -20.70
N ASP A 273 32.76 10.65 -21.61
CA ASP A 273 31.33 10.60 -21.86
C ASP A 273 30.93 9.24 -22.46
N ILE A 274 30.01 8.54 -21.80
CA ILE A 274 29.53 7.19 -22.17
C ILE A 274 28.31 7.29 -23.11
N SER A 275 27.92 8.50 -23.52
CA SER A 275 26.80 8.74 -24.45
C SER A 275 26.97 8.10 -25.85
N VAL A 276 28.14 7.56 -26.17
CA VAL A 276 28.42 6.87 -27.45
C VAL A 276 27.97 5.40 -27.46
N LEU A 277 27.64 4.80 -26.31
CA LEU A 277 27.27 3.37 -26.25
C LEU A 277 25.79 3.07 -26.55
N PHE A 278 24.93 4.08 -26.67
CA PHE A 278 23.48 3.87 -26.87
C PHE A 278 22.94 4.34 -28.22
N LYS A 279 23.81 4.66 -29.19
CA LYS A 279 23.38 5.17 -30.49
C LYS A 279 23.63 4.17 -31.63
N SER A 280 23.04 2.98 -31.56
CA SER A 280 22.88 2.11 -32.73
C SER A 280 21.79 1.06 -32.52
N LYS A 281 20.52 1.44 -32.63
CA LYS A 281 19.49 0.52 -33.12
C LYS A 281 18.28 1.27 -33.67
N GLU A 282 18.47 1.95 -34.79
CA GLU A 282 17.37 2.28 -35.71
C GLU A 282 17.97 2.72 -37.04
N THR A 283 17.77 1.91 -38.08
CA THR A 283 17.33 2.29 -39.44
C THR A 283 17.52 1.06 -40.35
N LEU A 284 16.43 0.38 -40.68
CA LEU A 284 16.25 -0.22 -42.00
C LEU A 284 14.89 0.25 -42.48
N GLN A 285 14.92 1.29 -43.30
CA GLN A 285 13.82 1.79 -44.10
C GLN A 285 14.07 1.30 -45.53
N ALA A 286 13.07 0.67 -46.14
CA ALA A 286 12.96 0.59 -47.59
C ALA A 286 11.48 0.51 -47.99
N ASP A 287 11.05 1.60 -48.63
CA ASP A 287 10.15 1.68 -49.78
C ASP A 287 8.66 1.28 -49.69
N GLY A 288 7.82 2.34 -49.68
CA GLY A 288 6.85 2.59 -50.76
C GLY A 288 5.44 1.98 -50.64
N PRO A 289 4.36 2.77 -50.85
CA PRO A 289 3.00 2.47 -50.37
C PRO A 289 2.17 1.61 -51.34
N PRO A 290 1.09 0.96 -50.85
CA PRO A 290 -0.23 1.45 -51.27
C PRO A 290 -1.34 1.34 -50.19
N ASN A 291 -2.21 2.36 -50.21
CA ASN A 291 -3.67 2.27 -50.07
C ASN A 291 -4.25 1.66 -48.78
N GLU A 292 -4.57 2.53 -47.81
CA GLU A 292 -5.48 2.23 -46.71
C GLU A 292 -6.94 2.31 -47.18
N GLU A 293 -7.52 1.15 -47.48
CA GLU A 293 -8.94 0.86 -47.28
C GLU A 293 -9.07 -0.65 -47.02
N SER A 294 -9.85 -1.01 -46.00
CA SER A 294 -10.21 -2.37 -45.56
C SER A 294 -9.24 -3.11 -44.63
N LEU A 295 -9.60 -3.19 -43.34
CA LEU A 295 -9.63 -4.43 -42.54
C LEU A 295 -10.11 -4.15 -41.10
N TYR A 296 -11.38 -3.74 -40.98
CA TYR A 296 -12.25 -4.32 -39.96
C TYR A 296 -12.84 -5.60 -40.58
N PHE A 297 -13.07 -6.63 -39.76
CA PHE A 297 -13.60 -7.97 -40.09
C PHE A 297 -12.58 -9.06 -40.46
N SER A 298 -12.16 -9.84 -39.45
CA SER A 298 -12.20 -11.32 -39.50
C SER A 298 -11.72 -11.93 -38.20
N LEU A 299 -12.66 -12.27 -37.32
CA LEU A 299 -12.56 -13.47 -36.46
C LEU A 299 -13.97 -13.87 -36.06
N GLU A 300 -14.75 -14.20 -37.08
CA GLU A 300 -16.00 -14.94 -36.96
C GLU A 300 -15.95 -16.03 -38.03
N ASN A 301 -16.30 -17.27 -37.64
CA ASN A 301 -16.44 -18.48 -38.45
C ASN A 301 -15.20 -19.40 -38.58
N MET A 302 -15.02 -20.25 -37.57
CA MET A 302 -14.97 -21.70 -37.80
C MET A 302 -15.99 -22.40 -36.89
N GLU A 303 -17.20 -22.58 -37.42
CA GLU A 303 -18.01 -23.80 -37.27
C GLU A 303 -17.18 -25.03 -37.68
N ALA A 304 -17.48 -26.27 -37.32
CA ALA A 304 -18.36 -26.92 -36.36
C ALA A 304 -18.02 -28.42 -36.47
N ALA A 305 -17.96 -29.15 -35.35
CA ALA A 305 -18.19 -30.61 -35.35
C ALA A 305 -18.68 -31.08 -33.98
N GLN A 306 -20.02 -31.05 -33.86
CA GLN A 306 -20.92 -31.95 -33.13
C GLN A 306 -20.34 -32.84 -32.02
N VAL A 307 -20.75 -32.56 -30.76
CA VAL A 307 -21.31 -33.59 -29.87
C VAL A 307 -22.44 -32.95 -29.06
N THR A 308 -23.58 -33.62 -29.09
CA THR A 308 -24.83 -33.37 -28.37
C THR A 308 -24.67 -33.49 -26.86
N ASP A 309 -25.12 -32.51 -26.08
CA ASP A 309 -26.21 -32.70 -25.10
C ASP A 309 -26.53 -31.44 -24.28
N SER A 310 -27.81 -31.05 -24.38
CA SER A 310 -28.68 -30.40 -23.39
C SER A 310 -28.05 -29.95 -22.06
N TYR A 311 -27.87 -28.64 -21.87
CA TYR A 311 -28.34 -27.95 -20.66
C TYR A 311 -28.58 -26.46 -20.96
N ARG A 312 -29.84 -26.04 -20.83
CA ARG A 312 -30.35 -24.68 -21.01
C ARG A 312 -30.13 -23.92 -19.70
N SER A 313 -29.22 -22.96 -19.71
CA SER A 313 -29.08 -21.97 -18.63
C SER A 313 -29.59 -20.63 -19.16
N ASP A 314 -30.83 -20.31 -18.81
CA ASP A 314 -31.45 -19.02 -19.09
C ASP A 314 -30.70 -17.91 -18.32
N VAL A 315 -30.34 -16.86 -19.06
CA VAL A 315 -29.74 -15.62 -18.56
C VAL A 315 -30.82 -14.86 -17.78
N PHE A 316 -30.64 -14.74 -16.47
CA PHE A 316 -31.48 -13.90 -15.62
C PHE A 316 -31.02 -12.44 -15.72
N VAL A 317 -31.80 -11.64 -16.44
CA VAL A 317 -31.81 -10.18 -16.34
C VAL A 317 -32.80 -9.83 -15.21
N PRO A 318 -32.39 -9.15 -14.11
CA PRO A 318 -33.38 -8.71 -13.12
C PRO A 318 -34.16 -7.53 -13.71
N GLN A 319 -35.41 -7.80 -14.07
CA GLN A 319 -36.40 -6.77 -14.37
C GLN A 319 -36.84 -6.07 -13.08
N ASN A 320 -36.91 -4.74 -13.18
CA ASN A 320 -37.67 -3.83 -12.31
C ASN A 320 -39.00 -4.47 -11.87
N MET A 321 -39.18 -4.61 -10.56
CA MET A 321 -40.52 -4.79 -9.98
C MET A 321 -41.06 -3.43 -9.54
N ASP A 322 -42.02 -2.93 -10.32
CA ASP A 322 -42.97 -1.91 -9.89
C ASP A 322 -43.77 -2.43 -8.69
N SER A 323 -43.70 -1.69 -7.58
CA SER A 323 -44.46 -1.94 -6.35
C SER A 323 -45.77 -1.12 -6.38
N PRO A 324 -46.95 -1.75 -6.27
CA PRO A 324 -48.20 -1.03 -6.09
C PRO A 324 -48.44 -0.77 -4.60
N TYR A 325 -48.36 0.50 -4.19
CA TYR A 325 -48.86 0.93 -2.88
C TYR A 325 -50.39 0.85 -2.85
N MET A 326 -50.90 -0.13 -2.10
CA MET A 326 -52.28 -0.13 -1.60
C MET A 326 -52.46 1.01 -0.59
N THR A 327 -53.39 1.90 -0.89
CA THR A 327 -54.03 2.81 0.06
C THR A 327 -54.91 2.00 1.00
N MET A 328 -54.57 1.96 2.30
CA MET A 328 -55.52 1.57 3.35
C MET A 328 -56.12 2.83 3.98
N ASP A 329 -57.42 2.98 3.79
CA ASP A 329 -58.28 3.88 4.57
C ASP A 329 -58.28 3.42 6.04
N MET A 330 -57.82 4.28 6.94
CA MET A 330 -58.04 4.12 8.37
C MET A 330 -59.05 5.15 8.85
N SER A 331 -60.21 4.62 9.20
CA SER A 331 -61.38 5.31 9.70
C SER A 331 -61.18 5.87 11.10
N SER A 332 -61.72 7.07 11.26
CA SER A 332 -61.89 7.85 12.48
C SER A 332 -62.47 7.05 13.65
N SER A 333 -61.76 7.02 14.78
CA SER A 333 -62.33 6.68 16.07
C SER A 333 -62.03 7.79 17.09
N LYS A 334 -63.10 8.27 17.73
CA LYS A 334 -63.14 9.33 18.75
C LYS A 334 -62.45 8.90 20.04
N PRO A 335 -61.75 9.80 20.75
CA PRO A 335 -61.45 9.60 22.16
C PRO A 335 -62.53 10.25 23.04
N THR A 336 -63.27 9.41 23.76
CA THR A 336 -64.00 9.76 24.98
C THR A 336 -63.01 10.01 26.12
N GLY A 337 -63.17 11.13 26.81
CA GLY A 337 -62.27 11.55 27.89
C GLY A 337 -62.50 10.86 29.22
N SER A 338 -61.54 11.07 30.13
CA SER A 338 -61.77 11.06 31.58
C SER A 338 -60.64 11.82 32.26
N TYR A 339 -60.98 12.97 32.84
CA TYR A 339 -60.13 13.75 33.74
C TYR A 339 -60.25 13.14 35.14
N SER A 340 -59.11 12.76 35.74
CA SER A 340 -59.03 12.43 37.17
C SER A 340 -58.20 13.49 37.89
N ALA A 341 -58.82 14.14 38.86
CA ALA A 341 -58.25 15.18 39.69
C ALA A 341 -57.44 14.58 40.86
N HIS A 342 -56.23 15.08 41.09
CA HIS A 342 -55.50 14.86 42.34
C HIS A 342 -55.84 15.93 43.39
N PRO A 343 -55.94 15.55 44.68
CA PRO A 343 -56.25 16.49 45.75
C PRO A 343 -55.00 17.18 46.31
N LYS A 344 -55.18 18.44 46.71
CA LYS A 344 -54.27 19.20 47.56
C LYS A 344 -54.26 18.61 48.98
N ILE A 345 -53.08 18.44 49.56
CA ILE A 345 -52.88 18.36 51.02
C ILE A 345 -52.04 19.56 51.46
N LYS A 346 -52.44 20.07 52.62
CA LYS A 346 -52.07 21.32 53.30
C LYS A 346 -50.59 21.56 53.51
#